data_AF-A0A7S0RQY6-F1
#
_entry.id   AF-A0A7S0RQY6-F1
#
_cell.length_a   1.000
_cell.length_b   1.000
_cell.length_c   1.000
_cell.angle_alpha   90.00
_cell.angle_beta   90.00
_cell.angle_gamma   90.00
#
_symmetry.space_group_name_H-M   'P 1'
#
loop_
_entity.id
_entity.type
_entity.pdbx_description
1 polymer ?
#
loop_
_entity_poly.entity_id
_entity_poly.type
_entity_poly.pdbx_seq_one_letter_code
_entity_poly.pdbx_strand_id
1 'polypeptide(L)'
;MSLRTTLRFADGAGAFECVLAQCKSLEGPVAKGLAKGMLTITSSWGVSGSAGVNNVLHVLHVAHGGGPVLRMMAANDASDFVKEHDYCMEKKAALVVEINEARELLLAPVISIQEDGTSTKVFWGYVLPPGLPNLVCAMLERGQLGLVFDLDE
;
A
#
# COMPACT_ATOMS: atom_id res chain seq x y z
N MET A 1 -3.22 -16.76 3.66
CA MET A 1 -3.86 -16.46 4.96
C MET A 1 -4.63 -15.16 4.85
N SER A 2 -5.79 -15.04 5.51
CA SER A 2 -6.51 -13.78 5.70
C SER A 2 -6.52 -13.39 7.17
N LEU A 3 -6.36 -12.11 7.46
CA LEU A 3 -6.36 -11.56 8.81
C LEU A 3 -7.35 -10.40 8.88
N ARG A 4 -8.25 -10.44 9.86
CA ARG A 4 -9.10 -9.29 10.18
C ARG A 4 -8.35 -8.37 11.15
N THR A 5 -8.37 -7.08 10.87
CA THR A 5 -7.70 -6.07 11.69
C THR A 5 -8.44 -4.73 11.61
N THR A 6 -8.05 -3.77 12.44
CA THR A 6 -8.54 -2.40 12.40
C THR A 6 -7.40 -1.48 12.02
N LEU A 7 -7.59 -0.63 11.01
CA LEU A 7 -6.69 0.49 10.75
C LEU A 7 -7.20 1.73 11.46
N ARG A 8 -6.30 2.49 12.07
CA ARG A 8 -6.63 3.73 12.78
C ARG A 8 -5.60 4.81 12.45
N PHE A 9 -6.04 6.04 12.25
CA PHE A 9 -5.14 7.17 12.08
C PHE A 9 -4.44 7.52 13.40
N ALA A 10 -3.16 7.87 13.33
CA ALA A 10 -2.34 8.23 14.50
C ALA A 10 -2.89 9.44 15.26
N ASP A 11 -3.58 10.36 14.56
CA ASP A 11 -4.25 11.54 15.13
C ASP A 11 -5.61 11.24 15.77
N GLY A 12 -6.10 9.99 15.67
CA GLY A 12 -7.40 9.57 16.18
C GLY A 12 -8.60 9.96 15.31
N ALA A 13 -8.39 10.51 14.11
CA ALA A 13 -9.45 11.03 13.24
C ALA A 13 -10.38 9.96 12.62
N GLY A 14 -10.12 8.67 12.86
CA GLY A 14 -10.99 7.59 12.42
C GLY A 14 -10.34 6.22 12.52
N ALA A 15 -11.16 5.18 12.41
CA ALA A 15 -10.73 3.80 12.31
C ALA A 15 -11.72 3.00 11.46
N PHE A 16 -11.22 2.01 10.72
CA PHE A 16 -12.08 1.11 9.95
C PHE A 16 -11.56 -0.33 10.02
N GLU A 17 -12.50 -1.27 10.03
CA GLU A 17 -12.18 -2.69 10.02
C GLU A 17 -11.94 -3.19 8.60
N CYS A 18 -10.90 -4.00 8.45
CA CYS A 18 -10.51 -4.54 7.16
C CYS A 18 -10.06 -5.99 7.27
N VAL A 19 -10.01 -6.63 6.10
CA VAL A 19 -9.42 -7.95 5.90
C VAL A 19 -8.17 -7.79 5.05
N LEU A 20 -7.04 -8.20 5.60
CA LEU A 20 -5.77 -8.32 4.89
C LEU A 20 -5.64 -9.75 4.34
N ALA A 21 -5.59 -9.88 3.03
CA ALA A 21 -5.33 -11.13 2.33
C ALA A 21 -3.93 -11.10 1.72
N GLN A 22 -3.13 -12.13 1.96
CA GLN A 22 -1.80 -12.26 1.37
C GLN A 22 -1.90 -12.59 -0.13
N CYS A 23 -1.13 -11.87 -0.94
CA CYS A 23 -0.88 -12.19 -2.35
C CYS A 23 0.41 -13.00 -2.52
N LYS A 24 1.36 -12.84 -1.59
CA LYS A 24 2.66 -13.51 -1.55
C LYS A 24 2.99 -13.90 -0.11
N SER A 25 3.91 -14.86 0.05
CA SER A 25 4.44 -15.22 1.37
C SER A 25 5.08 -14.01 2.04
N LEU A 26 4.77 -13.79 3.31
CA LEU A 26 5.33 -12.71 4.11
C LEU A 26 6.46 -13.22 5.01
N GLU A 27 7.52 -12.45 5.14
CA GLU A 27 8.61 -12.72 6.08
C GLU A 27 8.12 -12.64 7.54
N GLY A 28 8.76 -13.41 8.42
CA GLY A 28 8.36 -13.54 9.83
C GLY A 28 8.16 -12.22 10.58
N PRO A 29 9.10 -11.25 10.52
CA PRO A 29 8.95 -9.95 11.20
C PRO A 29 7.77 -9.12 10.67
N VAL A 30 7.52 -9.19 9.36
CA VAL A 30 6.40 -8.48 8.70
C VAL A 30 5.07 -9.12 9.10
N ALA A 31 4.98 -10.44 9.01
CA ALA A 31 3.78 -11.18 9.41
C ALA A 31 3.43 -10.92 10.89
N LYS A 32 4.42 -10.90 11.79
CA LYS A 32 4.23 -10.57 13.21
C LYS A 32 3.72 -9.14 13.40
N GLY A 33 4.28 -8.17 12.68
CA GLY A 33 3.84 -6.79 12.78
C GLY A 33 2.42 -6.57 12.25
N LEU A 34 2.03 -7.29 11.21
CA LEU A 34 0.67 -7.25 10.67
C LEU A 34 -0.36 -7.94 11.56
N ALA A 35 0.06 -8.96 12.32
CA ALA A 35 -0.77 -9.67 13.29
C ALA A 35 -1.04 -8.86 14.57
N LYS A 36 -0.52 -7.63 14.69
CA LYS A 36 -0.96 -6.68 15.72
C LYS A 36 -2.46 -6.43 15.49
N GLY A 37 -3.28 -6.63 16.51
CA GLY A 37 -4.75 -6.54 16.40
C GLY A 37 -5.28 -5.19 15.88
N MET A 38 -4.42 -4.16 15.86
CA MET A 38 -4.69 -2.86 15.27
C MET A 38 -3.42 -2.35 14.57
N LEU A 39 -3.59 -1.76 13.39
CA LEU A 39 -2.54 -1.12 12.61
C LEU A 39 -2.74 0.40 12.61
N THR A 40 -1.63 1.14 12.71
CA THR A 40 -1.68 2.61 12.79
C THR A 40 -1.26 3.21 11.46
N ILE A 41 -2.16 4.01 10.87
CA ILE A 41 -1.88 4.87 9.73
C ILE A 41 -1.16 6.10 10.27
N THR A 42 0.10 6.27 9.89
CA THR A 42 0.95 7.38 10.37
C THR A 42 0.86 8.60 9.49
N SER A 43 0.65 8.40 8.18
CA SER A 43 0.54 9.46 7.19
C SER A 43 -0.08 8.97 5.89
N SER A 44 -0.24 9.88 4.93
CA SER A 44 -0.42 9.54 3.52
C SER A 44 0.84 9.91 2.74
N TRP A 45 1.17 9.09 1.75
CA TRP A 45 2.29 9.30 0.84
C TRP A 45 1.77 9.51 -0.57
N GLY A 46 2.23 10.55 -1.25
CA GLY A 46 1.85 10.85 -2.62
C GLY A 46 3.05 11.27 -3.46
N VAL A 47 2.89 11.22 -4.78
CA VAL A 47 3.90 11.69 -5.73
C VAL A 47 3.74 13.22 -5.88
N SER A 48 4.70 13.98 -5.34
CA SER A 48 4.74 15.44 -5.46
C SER A 48 5.63 15.86 -6.62
N GLY A 49 5.04 16.12 -7.80
CA GLY A 49 5.79 16.57 -8.98
C GLY A 49 4.87 17.01 -10.13
N SER A 50 5.27 18.06 -10.85
CA SER A 50 4.56 18.60 -12.03
C SER A 50 4.66 17.69 -13.26
N ALA A 51 5.56 16.70 -13.24
CA ALA A 51 5.61 15.63 -14.24
C ALA A 51 4.56 14.57 -13.87
N GLY A 52 3.30 14.84 -14.22
CA GLY A 52 2.13 13.99 -13.93
C GLY A 52 2.12 12.59 -14.58
N VAL A 53 3.29 11.99 -14.82
CA VAL A 53 3.49 10.69 -15.47
C VAL A 53 3.45 9.55 -14.45
N ASN A 54 3.96 9.77 -13.24
CA ASN A 54 4.06 8.71 -12.23
C ASN A 54 2.86 8.71 -11.30
N ASN A 55 2.02 7.68 -11.40
CA ASN A 55 1.03 7.38 -10.37
C ASN A 55 1.71 6.64 -9.20
N VAL A 56 1.15 6.77 -7.99
CA VAL A 56 1.63 6.08 -6.78
C VAL A 56 1.81 4.59 -6.99
N LEU A 57 0.88 3.96 -7.71
CA LEU A 57 0.91 2.52 -7.97
C LEU A 57 2.17 2.11 -8.74
N HIS A 58 2.56 2.85 -9.77
CA HIS A 58 3.74 2.61 -10.58
C HIS A 58 5.02 2.69 -9.74
N VAL A 59 5.16 3.76 -8.94
CA VAL A 59 6.33 3.92 -8.06
C VAL A 59 6.44 2.77 -7.07
N LEU A 60 5.33 2.34 -6.48
CA LEU A 60 5.34 1.24 -5.51
C LEU A 60 5.67 -0.11 -6.15
N HIS A 61 5.18 -0.38 -7.36
CA HIS A 61 5.57 -1.58 -8.10
C HIS A 61 7.07 -1.62 -8.38
N VAL A 62 7.63 -0.50 -8.83
CA VAL A 62 9.07 -0.39 -9.10
C VAL A 62 9.86 -0.54 -7.80
N ALA A 63 9.48 0.17 -6.74
CA ALA A 63 10.17 0.15 -5.45
C ALA A 63 10.16 -1.23 -4.80
N HIS A 64 9.08 -1.99 -4.97
CA HIS A 64 8.96 -3.34 -4.47
C HIS A 64 9.60 -4.39 -5.39
N GLY A 65 9.96 -4.03 -6.63
CA GLY A 65 10.41 -4.99 -7.64
C GLY A 65 9.31 -5.94 -8.12
N GLY A 66 8.04 -5.51 -8.10
CA GLY A 66 6.92 -6.29 -8.63
C GLY A 66 5.55 -5.97 -8.04
N GLY A 67 4.63 -6.92 -8.18
CA GLY A 67 3.25 -6.80 -7.67
C GLY A 67 3.14 -6.81 -6.14
N PRO A 68 1.96 -6.43 -5.61
CA PRO A 68 1.71 -6.29 -4.18
C PRO A 68 1.90 -7.60 -3.42
N VAL A 69 2.20 -7.49 -2.13
CA VAL A 69 2.29 -8.64 -1.21
C VAL A 69 0.97 -8.89 -0.49
N LEU A 70 0.10 -7.89 -0.43
CA LEU A 70 -1.16 -7.92 0.30
C LEU A 70 -2.28 -7.24 -0.48
N ARG A 71 -3.51 -7.68 -0.23
CA ARG A 71 -4.75 -7.04 -0.65
C ARG A 71 -5.58 -6.75 0.59
N MET A 72 -5.95 -5.49 0.78
CA MET A 72 -6.82 -5.06 1.86
C MET A 72 -8.23 -4.78 1.33
N MET A 73 -9.24 -5.32 2.00
CA MET A 73 -10.66 -5.18 1.68
C MET A 73 -11.42 -4.76 2.93
N ALA A 74 -12.58 -4.13 2.80
CA ALA A 74 -13.44 -3.84 3.95
C ALA A 74 -13.91 -5.15 4.63
N ALA A 75 -13.95 -5.19 5.97
CA ALA A 75 -14.42 -6.36 6.71
C ALA A 75 -15.94 -6.34 6.93
N ASN A 76 -16.50 -5.18 7.28
CA ASN A 76 -17.92 -4.85 7.48
C ASN A 76 -18.08 -3.31 7.42
N ASP A 77 -19.30 -2.78 7.20
CA ASP A 77 -19.60 -1.34 7.03
C ASP A 77 -18.52 -0.57 6.26
N ALA A 78 -18.62 -0.62 4.94
CA ALA A 78 -17.58 -0.10 4.06
C ALA A 78 -17.55 1.44 3.99
N SER A 79 -18.39 2.18 4.72
CA SER A 79 -18.52 3.63 4.54
C SER A 79 -17.20 4.39 4.75
N ASP A 80 -16.53 4.20 5.89
CA ASP A 80 -15.25 4.85 6.19
C ASP A 80 -14.11 4.31 5.32
N PHE A 81 -14.08 3.00 5.07
CA PHE A 81 -13.10 2.39 4.16
C PHE A 81 -13.21 2.97 2.75
N VAL A 82 -14.44 3.10 2.24
CA VAL A 82 -14.73 3.63 0.90
C VAL A 82 -14.38 5.10 0.82
N LYS A 83 -14.73 5.89 1.84
CA LYS A 83 -14.37 7.30 1.93
C LYS A 83 -12.86 7.49 1.86
N GLU A 84 -12.11 6.69 2.60
CA GLU A 84 -10.65 6.79 2.61
C GLU A 84 -10.03 6.30 1.28
N HIS A 85 -10.59 5.24 0.69
CA HIS A 85 -10.19 4.76 -0.62
C HIS A 85 -10.37 5.83 -1.69
N ASP A 86 -11.53 6.47 -1.73
CA ASP A 86 -11.84 7.52 -2.69
C ASP A 86 -10.95 8.76 -2.48
N TYR A 87 -10.70 9.14 -1.23
CA TYR A 87 -9.76 10.20 -0.91
C TYR A 87 -8.36 9.91 -1.46
N CYS A 88 -7.84 8.70 -1.21
CA CYS A 88 -6.53 8.30 -1.72
C CYS A 88 -6.48 8.26 -3.26
N MET A 89 -7.56 7.81 -3.92
CA MET A 89 -7.68 7.83 -5.38
C MET A 89 -7.61 9.26 -5.94
N GLU A 90 -8.39 10.18 -5.36
CA GLU A 90 -8.42 11.59 -5.77
C GLU A 90 -7.06 12.26 -5.57
N LYS A 91 -6.44 12.04 -4.40
CA LYS A 91 -5.14 12.62 -4.06
C LYS A 91 -3.97 11.91 -4.72
N LYS A 92 -4.20 10.81 -5.43
CA LYS A 92 -3.15 9.94 -5.97
C LYS A 92 -2.14 9.61 -4.87
N ALA A 93 -2.63 9.14 -3.74
CA ALA A 93 -1.87 8.86 -2.53
C ALA A 93 -2.03 7.39 -2.10
N ALA A 94 -1.09 6.91 -1.29
CA ALA A 94 -1.19 5.68 -0.53
C ALA A 94 -1.21 5.99 0.96
N LEU A 95 -1.87 5.15 1.75
CA LEU A 95 -1.76 5.22 3.21
C LEU A 95 -0.42 4.61 3.64
N VAL A 96 0.25 5.23 4.60
CA VAL A 96 1.46 4.71 5.23
C VAL A 96 1.08 4.13 6.57
N VAL A 97 1.36 2.85 6.76
CA VAL A 97 1.06 2.10 7.96
C VAL A 97 2.36 1.59 8.57
N GLU A 98 2.57 1.90 9.84
CA GLU A 98 3.74 1.43 10.57
C GLU A 98 3.57 -0.06 10.94
N ILE A 99 4.51 -0.90 10.48
CA ILE A 99 4.55 -2.32 10.85
C ILE A 99 5.58 -2.54 11.96
N ASN A 100 6.80 -2.05 11.74
CA ASN A 100 7.93 -2.08 12.66
C ASN A 100 8.98 -1.01 12.27
N GLU A 101 10.06 -0.91 13.05
CA GLU A 101 11.12 0.10 12.85
C GLU A 101 11.84 0.02 11.49
N ALA A 102 11.83 -1.14 10.83
CA ALA A 102 12.56 -1.38 9.58
C ALA A 102 11.69 -1.39 8.32
N ARG A 103 10.36 -1.43 8.47
CA ARG A 103 9.41 -1.66 7.38
C ARG A 103 8.09 -0.94 7.61
N GLU A 104 7.60 -0.33 6.54
CA GLU A 104 6.27 0.27 6.43
C GLU A 104 5.42 -0.52 5.45
N LEU A 105 4.10 -0.49 5.65
CA LEU A 105 3.11 -0.97 4.71
C LEU A 105 2.52 0.25 3.99
N LEU A 106 2.73 0.34 2.68
CA LEU A 106 2.08 1.32 1.83
C LEU A 106 0.86 0.70 1.16
N LEU A 107 -0.29 1.32 1.34
CA LEU A 107 -1.59 0.87 0.84
C LEU A 107 -2.04 1.79 -0.28
N ALA A 108 -1.83 1.36 -1.53
CA ALA A 108 -2.29 2.10 -2.70
C ALA A 108 -3.72 1.71 -3.07
N PRO A 109 -4.62 2.68 -3.30
CA PRO A 109 -5.99 2.38 -3.67
C PRO A 109 -6.05 1.85 -5.11
N VAL A 110 -6.82 0.79 -5.30
CA VAL A 110 -7.07 0.17 -6.61
C VAL A 110 -8.55 -0.21 -6.71
N ILE A 111 -9.11 -0.14 -7.91
CA ILE A 111 -10.43 -0.72 -8.21
C ILE A 111 -10.18 -2.10 -8.82
N SER A 112 -10.51 -3.15 -8.07
CA SER A 112 -10.42 -4.53 -8.55
C SER A 112 -11.68 -4.86 -9.34
N ILE A 113 -11.53 -5.27 -10.60
CA ILE A 113 -12.64 -5.77 -11.41
C ILE A 113 -12.62 -7.30 -11.32
N GLN A 114 -13.74 -7.88 -10.93
CA GLN A 114 -13.93 -9.33 -10.88
C GLN A 114 -14.34 -9.86 -12.27
N GLU A 115 -14.29 -11.18 -12.48
CA GLU A 115 -14.61 -11.80 -13.77
C GLU A 115 -16.05 -11.54 -14.23
N ASP A 116 -16.97 -11.34 -13.28
CA ASP A 116 -18.37 -10.99 -13.51
C ASP A 116 -18.58 -9.49 -13.84
N GLY A 117 -17.50 -8.72 -13.91
CA GLY A 117 -17.52 -7.27 -14.13
C GLY A 117 -17.75 -6.44 -12.85
N THR A 118 -17.95 -7.08 -11.69
CA THR A 118 -18.15 -6.38 -10.43
C THR A 118 -16.89 -5.63 -10.02
N SER A 119 -17.01 -4.32 -9.78
CA SER A 119 -15.91 -3.48 -9.29
C SER A 119 -15.91 -3.43 -7.77
N THR A 120 -14.76 -3.72 -7.16
CA THR A 120 -14.56 -3.69 -5.71
C THR A 120 -13.40 -2.77 -5.37
N LYS A 121 -13.63 -1.85 -4.42
CA LYS A 121 -12.58 -0.99 -3.88
C LYS A 121 -11.67 -1.80 -2.97
N VAL A 122 -10.38 -1.78 -3.27
CA VAL A 122 -9.35 -2.48 -2.50
C VAL A 122 -8.13 -1.59 -2.33
N PHE A 123 -7.31 -1.88 -1.34
CA PHE A 123 -5.93 -1.38 -1.34
C PHE A 123 -4.95 -2.50 -1.64
N TRP A 124 -3.96 -2.21 -2.47
CA TRP A 124 -2.80 -3.05 -2.68
C TRP A 124 -1.70 -2.65 -1.71
N GLY A 125 -1.22 -3.63 -0.95
CA GLY A 125 -0.22 -3.45 0.09
C GLY A 125 1.18 -3.80 -0.38
N TYR A 126 2.11 -2.87 -0.17
CA TYR A 126 3.54 -3.00 -0.45
C TYR A 126 4.31 -2.82 0.85
N VAL A 127 5.19 -3.77 1.17
CA VAL A 127 6.02 -3.68 2.36
C VAL A 127 7.40 -3.22 1.94
N LEU A 128 7.79 -2.02 2.37
CA LEU A 128 9.01 -1.36 1.90
C LEU A 128 9.79 -0.78 3.09
N PRO A 129 11.12 -0.62 2.98
CA PRO A 129 11.87 0.21 3.91
C PRO A 129 11.34 1.66 3.91
N PRO A 130 11.32 2.33 5.08
CA PRO A 130 10.94 3.75 5.15
C PRO A 130 11.75 4.61 4.16
N GLY A 131 11.07 5.51 3.45
CA GLY A 131 11.69 6.45 2.52
C GLY A 131 12.10 5.88 1.14
N LEU A 132 12.09 4.55 0.94
CA LEU A 132 12.39 3.96 -0.38
C LEU A 132 11.44 4.47 -1.50
N PRO A 133 10.12 4.59 -1.30
CA PRO A 133 9.22 5.15 -2.31
C PRO A 133 9.61 6.56 -2.77
N ASN A 134 10.08 7.41 -1.85
CA ASN A 134 10.55 8.77 -2.18
C ASN A 134 11.79 8.73 -3.06
N LEU A 135 12.75 7.87 -2.73
CA LEU A 135 13.98 7.70 -3.51
C LEU A 135 13.67 7.21 -4.93
N VAL A 136 12.83 6.17 -5.05
CA VAL A 136 12.43 5.62 -6.34
C VAL A 136 11.64 6.64 -7.15
N CYS A 137 10.74 7.39 -6.52
CA CYS A 137 10.02 8.49 -7.17
C CYS A 137 10.99 9.52 -7.76
N ALA A 138 11.96 9.99 -6.98
CA ALA A 138 12.95 10.95 -7.43
C ALA A 138 13.84 10.39 -8.57
N MET A 139 14.18 9.09 -8.52
CA MET A 139 14.93 8.43 -9.59
C MET A 139 14.12 8.34 -10.88
N LEU A 140 12.84 7.99 -10.80
CA LEU A 140 11.94 7.93 -11.94
C LEU A 140 11.75 9.31 -12.58
N GLU A 141 11.57 10.35 -11.78
CA GLU A 141 11.46 11.74 -12.25
C GLU A 141 12.71 12.24 -12.96
N ARG A 142 13.89 11.77 -12.53
CA ARG A 142 15.18 12.13 -13.13
C ARG A 142 15.61 11.21 -14.28
N GLY A 143 14.83 10.17 -14.59
CA GLY A 143 15.22 9.15 -15.58
C GLY A 143 16.48 8.37 -15.19
N GLN A 144 16.72 8.21 -13.88
CA GLN A 144 17.93 7.58 -13.31
C GLN A 144 17.69 6.15 -12.84
N LEU A 145 16.57 5.52 -13.22
CA LEU A 145 16.30 4.14 -12.86
C LEU A 145 17.18 3.20 -13.70
N GLY A 146 18.06 2.45 -13.04
CA GLY A 146 18.82 1.37 -13.66
C GLY A 146 18.11 0.03 -13.50
N LEU A 147 18.08 -0.78 -14.55
CA LEU A 147 17.67 -2.18 -14.48
C LEU A 147 18.90 -3.02 -14.13
N VAL A 148 18.83 -3.76 -13.03
CA VAL A 148 19.84 -4.77 -12.67
C VAL A 148 19.23 -6.13 -12.99
N PHE A 149 19.87 -6.85 -13.89
CA PHE A 149 19.55 -8.25 -14.16
C PHE A 149 20.47 -9.11 -13.30
N ASP A 150 19.88 -9.90 -12.43
CA ASP A 150 20.59 -11.01 -11.82
C ASP A 150 20.74 -12.10 -12.90
N LEU A 151 21.97 -12.57 -13.12
CA LEU A 151 22.28 -13.54 -14.18
C LEU A 151 22.49 -14.95 -13.61
N ASP A 152 22.25 -15.13 -12.30
CA ASP A 152 22.69 -16.29 -11.54
C ASP A 152 21.56 -17.29 -11.20
N GLU A 153 20.44 -17.28 -11.95
CA GLU A 153 19.38 -18.31 -11.88
C GLU A 153 19.48 -19.36 -12.99
#